data_AF-A0A2V8YLG4-F1
#
_entry.id   AF-A0A2V8YLG4-F1
#
_cell.length_a   1.000
_cell.length_b   1.000
_cell.length_c   1.000
_cell.angle_alpha   90.00
_cell.angle_beta   90.00
_cell.angle_gamma   90.00
#
_symmetry.space_group_name_H-M   'P 1'
#
loop_
_entity.id
_entity.type
_entity.pdbx_description
1 polymer ?
#
loop_
_entity_poly.entity_id
_entity_poly.type
_entity_poly.pdbx_seq_one_letter_code
_entity_poly.pdbx_strand_id
1 'polypeptide(L)'
;MSPEEHRVPESFRSYEDGKHRRYNLLFSVNGGAFAIAKLFADQRAAAVLGHLSLLQLSVRMILITIVMVVDIFMFGEKMRKEYLPEAFGWQGKTVLILIGTLICSGWFLVA
;
A
#
# COMPACT_ATOMS: atom_id res chain seq x y z
N MET A 1 -24.75 34.60 13.29
CA MET A 1 -23.32 34.22 13.30
C MET A 1 -23.28 32.82 12.69
N SER A 2 -23.04 32.73 11.38
CA SER A 2 -23.05 31.44 10.67
C SER A 2 -21.66 30.81 10.81
N PRO A 3 -21.56 29.52 11.19
CA PRO A 3 -20.28 28.87 11.35
C PRO A 3 -19.59 28.85 9.99
N GLU A 4 -18.36 29.38 9.93
CA GLU A 4 -17.43 29.08 8.86
C GLU A 4 -17.19 27.57 8.87
N GLU A 5 -18.04 26.86 8.13
CA GLU A 5 -17.76 25.49 7.71
C GLU A 5 -16.44 25.58 6.96
N HIS A 6 -15.37 25.12 7.62
CA HIS A 6 -14.02 25.03 7.07
C HIS A 6 -14.09 24.06 5.88
N ARG A 7 -14.53 24.56 4.73
CA ARG A 7 -14.69 23.77 3.51
C ARG A 7 -13.30 23.41 3.03
N VAL A 8 -12.85 22.24 3.49
CA VAL A 8 -11.69 21.55 2.97
C VAL A 8 -11.75 21.63 1.44
N PRO A 9 -10.73 22.21 0.77
CA PRO A 9 -10.76 22.38 -0.68
C PRO A 9 -11.10 21.05 -1.36
N GLU A 10 -11.95 21.08 -2.39
CA GLU A 10 -12.40 19.89 -3.12
C GLU A 10 -11.22 19.10 -3.71
N SER A 11 -10.15 19.81 -4.09
CA SER A 11 -8.88 19.24 -4.51
C SER A 11 -8.18 18.44 -3.40
N PHE A 12 -8.22 18.92 -2.16
CA PHE A 12 -7.67 18.22 -1.00
C PHE A 12 -8.50 16.98 -0.64
N ARG A 13 -9.84 17.07 -0.71
CA ARG A 13 -10.70 15.88 -0.53
C ARG A 13 -10.40 14.80 -1.58
N SER A 14 -10.34 15.20 -2.84
CA SER A 14 -10.01 14.30 -3.96
C SER A 14 -8.61 13.66 -3.80
N TYR A 15 -7.64 14.41 -3.28
CA TYR A 15 -6.31 13.89 -2.94
C TYR A 15 -6.37 12.84 -1.83
N GLU A 16 -7.05 13.13 -0.73
CA GLU A 16 -7.18 12.20 0.40
C GLU A 16 -7.91 10.92 -0.01
N ASP A 17 -8.97 11.01 -0.80
CA ASP A 17 -9.69 9.84 -1.35
C ASP A 17 -8.78 8.99 -2.25
N GLY A 18 -8.03 9.65 -3.14
CA GLY A 18 -7.05 9.01 -4.02
C GLY A 18 -5.90 8.34 -3.27
N LYS A 19 -5.44 8.95 -2.17
CA LYS A 19 -4.45 8.39 -1.23
C LYS A 19 -5.04 7.17 -0.54
N HIS A 20 -6.20 7.31 0.11
CA HIS A 20 -6.86 6.24 0.85
C HIS A 20 -7.14 5.01 -0.02
N ARG A 21 -7.64 5.18 -1.24
CA ARG A 21 -7.91 4.06 -2.15
C ARG A 21 -6.65 3.21 -2.44
N ARG A 22 -5.50 3.86 -2.64
CA ARG A 22 -4.25 3.15 -2.94
C ARG A 22 -3.67 2.46 -1.71
N TYR A 23 -3.67 3.11 -0.55
CA TYR A 23 -3.25 2.46 0.70
C TYR A 23 -4.18 1.28 1.05
N ASN A 24 -5.49 1.43 0.87
CA ASN A 24 -6.45 0.34 1.08
C ASN A 24 -6.16 -0.84 0.14
N LEU A 25 -5.87 -0.58 -1.13
CA LEU A 25 -5.48 -1.64 -2.06
C LEU A 25 -4.18 -2.33 -1.60
N LEU A 26 -3.18 -1.55 -1.18
CA LEU A 26 -1.88 -2.07 -0.72
C LEU A 26 -2.07 -3.02 0.46
N PHE A 27 -2.82 -2.59 1.48
CA PHE A 27 -3.07 -3.41 2.66
C PHE A 27 -4.02 -4.57 2.39
N SER A 28 -5.04 -4.41 1.53
CA SER A 28 -5.99 -5.47 1.21
C SER A 28 -5.32 -6.61 0.44
N VAL A 29 -4.48 -6.29 -0.54
CA VAL A 29 -3.74 -7.29 -1.32
C VAL A 29 -2.74 -8.03 -0.43
N ASN A 30 -1.97 -7.32 0.40
CA ASN A 30 -1.02 -7.93 1.32
C ASN A 30 -1.70 -8.76 2.41
N GLY A 31 -2.74 -8.22 3.06
CA GLY A 31 -3.49 -8.91 4.10
C GLY A 31 -4.23 -10.13 3.57
N GLY A 32 -4.85 -10.03 2.39
CA GLY A 32 -5.53 -11.15 1.73
C GLY A 32 -4.56 -12.29 1.36
N ALA A 33 -3.42 -11.95 0.76
CA ALA A 33 -2.38 -12.94 0.45
C ALA A 33 -1.84 -13.63 1.71
N PHE A 34 -1.62 -12.87 2.79
CA PHE A 34 -1.15 -13.42 4.06
C PHE A 34 -2.20 -14.33 4.72
N ALA A 35 -3.48 -13.95 4.70
CA ALA A 35 -4.56 -14.77 5.22
C ALA A 35 -4.66 -16.11 4.49
N ILE A 36 -4.56 -16.08 3.15
CA ILE A 36 -4.49 -17.29 2.33
C ILE A 36 -3.27 -18.13 2.72
N ALA A 37 -2.08 -17.54 2.75
CA ALA A 37 -0.85 -18.24 3.13
C ALA A 37 -0.99 -18.96 4.48
N LYS A 38 -1.56 -18.28 5.48
CA LYS A 38 -1.79 -18.83 6.81
C LYS A 38 -2.77 -20.02 6.80
N LEU A 39 -3.87 -19.91 6.05
CA LEU A 39 -4.88 -20.99 5.97
C LEU A 39 -4.31 -22.29 5.37
N PHE A 40 -3.38 -22.17 4.42
CA PHE A 40 -2.79 -23.33 3.74
C PHE A 40 -1.48 -23.82 4.36
N ALA A 41 -0.81 -23.03 5.20
CA ALA A 41 0.42 -23.44 5.89
C ALA A 41 0.22 -24.54 6.96
N ASP A 42 -0.97 -24.63 7.56
CA ASP A 42 -1.31 -25.67 8.55
C ASP A 42 -1.56 -27.04 7.92
N GLN A 43 -1.84 -27.06 6.61
CA GLN A 43 -1.84 -28.29 5.83
C GLN A 43 -0.37 -28.56 5.49
N ARG A 44 0.15 -29.78 5.67
CA ARG A 44 1.53 -30.18 5.31
C ARG A 44 1.87 -30.05 3.80
N ALA A 45 1.15 -29.21 3.06
CA ALA A 45 1.35 -28.90 1.67
C ALA A 45 2.55 -27.95 1.53
N ALA A 46 3.56 -28.36 0.77
CA ALA A 46 4.64 -27.48 0.31
C ALA A 46 4.15 -26.34 -0.62
N ALA A 47 2.85 -26.32 -0.93
CA ALA A 47 2.21 -25.36 -1.81
C ALA A 47 1.03 -24.67 -1.12
N VAL A 48 0.98 -23.35 -1.26
CA VAL A 48 -0.06 -22.47 -0.72
C VAL A 48 -1.32 -22.53 -1.58
N LEU A 49 -1.17 -22.60 -2.91
CA LEU A 49 -2.26 -22.64 -3.88
C LEU A 49 -1.81 -23.38 -5.14
N GLY A 50 -2.18 -24.65 -5.28
CA GLY A 50 -1.80 -25.49 -6.44
C GLY A 50 -0.29 -25.71 -6.51
N HIS A 51 0.38 -25.09 -7.50
CA HIS A 51 1.85 -25.16 -7.66
C HIS A 51 2.60 -23.95 -7.06
N LEU A 52 1.89 -23.03 -6.40
CA LEU A 52 2.50 -21.84 -5.82
C LEU A 52 3.07 -22.16 -4.44
N SER A 53 4.40 -22.17 -4.30
CA SER A 53 5.06 -22.30 -2.99
C SER A 53 5.00 -21.01 -2.18
N LEU A 54 5.21 -21.11 -0.87
CA LEU A 54 5.24 -19.94 0.02
C LEU A 54 6.34 -18.94 -0.39
N LEU A 55 7.52 -19.44 -0.76
CA LEU A 55 8.62 -18.61 -1.27
C LEU A 55 8.24 -17.85 -2.54
N GLN A 56 7.59 -18.52 -3.50
CA GLN A 56 7.14 -17.86 -4.74
C GLN A 56 6.07 -16.80 -4.46
N LEU A 57 5.17 -17.06 -3.51
CA LEU A 57 4.20 -16.07 -3.06
C LEU A 57 4.91 -14.86 -2.43
N SER A 58 5.80 -15.06 -1.46
CA SER A 58 6.53 -13.99 -0.77
C SER A 58 7.30 -13.10 -1.74
N VAL A 59 8.03 -13.68 -2.70
CA VAL A 59 8.76 -12.91 -3.72
C VAL A 59 7.80 -12.06 -4.57
N ARG A 60 6.68 -12.63 -5.03
CA ARG A 60 5.69 -11.90 -5.83
C ARG A 60 5.04 -10.77 -5.02
N MET A 61 4.79 -10.99 -3.73
CA MET A 61 4.21 -9.98 -2.86
C MET A 61 5.16 -8.81 -2.57
N ILE A 62 6.46 -9.08 -2.44
CA ILE A 62 7.50 -8.04 -2.38
C ILE A 62 7.48 -7.20 -3.67
N LEU A 63 7.48 -7.85 -4.84
CA LEU A 63 7.46 -7.15 -6.13
C LEU A 63 6.20 -6.29 -6.31
N ILE A 64 5.02 -6.83 -5.98
CA ILE A 64 3.76 -6.08 -6.02
C ILE A 64 3.81 -4.89 -5.06
N THR A 65 4.32 -5.08 -3.84
CA THR A 65 4.47 -4.00 -2.86
C THR A 65 5.36 -2.89 -3.39
N ILE A 66 6.48 -3.22 -4.03
CA ILE A 66 7.36 -2.22 -4.68
C ILE A 66 6.61 -1.45 -5.77
N VAL A 67 5.91 -2.15 -6.67
CA VAL A 67 5.12 -1.51 -7.74
C VAL A 67 4.07 -0.55 -7.17
N MET A 68 3.37 -0.96 -6.12
CA MET A 68 2.35 -0.14 -5.47
C MET A 68 2.94 1.07 -4.73
N VAL A 69 4.09 0.90 -4.07
CA VAL A 69 4.83 2.01 -3.45
C VAL A 69 5.25 3.03 -4.51
N VAL A 70 5.75 2.57 -5.66
CA VAL A 70 6.09 3.44 -6.79
C VAL A 70 4.85 4.16 -7.35
N ASP A 71 3.72 3.46 -7.54
CA ASP A 71 2.46 4.09 -7.98
C ASP A 71 2.00 5.18 -7.01
N ILE A 72 1.98 4.91 -5.70
CA ILE A 72 1.59 5.89 -4.68
C ILE A 72 2.56 7.07 -4.68
N PHE A 73 3.87 6.82 -4.84
CA PHE A 73 4.86 7.88 -4.90
C PHE A 73 4.65 8.78 -6.12
N MET A 74 4.47 8.19 -7.31
CA MET A 74 4.20 8.92 -8.54
C MET A 74 2.89 9.71 -8.46
N PHE A 75 1.85 9.13 -7.87
CA PHE A 75 0.59 9.83 -7.61
C PHE A 75 0.80 11.03 -6.69
N GLY A 76 1.49 10.84 -5.55
CA GLY A 76 1.77 11.91 -4.61
C GLY A 76 2.59 13.05 -5.22
N GLU A 77 3.63 12.72 -5.98
CA GLU A 77 4.46 13.69 -6.71
C GLU A 77 3.66 14.45 -7.78
N LYS A 78 2.81 13.76 -8.54
CA LYS A 78 1.94 14.39 -9.53
C LYS A 78 0.98 15.36 -8.86
N MET A 79 0.32 14.93 -7.78
CA MET A 79 -0.61 15.78 -7.02
C MET A 79 0.09 17.01 -6.45
N ARG A 80 1.31 16.84 -5.96
CA ARG A 80 2.13 17.95 -5.47
C ARG A 80 2.45 18.97 -6.56
N LYS A 81 2.88 18.51 -7.74
CA LYS A 81 3.35 19.37 -8.82
C LYS A 81 2.22 20.09 -9.56
N GLU A 82 1.09 19.42 -9.75
CA GLU A 82 0.02 19.93 -10.63
C GLU A 82 -1.16 20.56 -9.87
N TYR A 83 -1.48 20.13 -8.65
CA TYR A 83 -2.74 20.50 -7.99
C TYR A 83 -2.61 21.06 -6.57
N LEU A 84 -1.69 20.52 -5.75
CA LEU A 84 -1.58 20.80 -4.32
C LEU A 84 -0.10 20.88 -3.88
N PRO A 85 0.56 22.05 -3.96
CA PRO A 85 2.00 22.20 -3.66
C PRO A 85 2.46 21.67 -2.29
N GLU A 86 1.56 21.70 -1.31
CA GLU A 86 1.78 21.21 0.06
C GLU A 86 1.47 19.71 0.26
N ALA A 87 0.82 19.06 -0.71
CA ALA A 87 0.55 17.63 -0.66
C ALA A 87 1.83 16.81 -0.86
N PHE A 88 1.87 15.61 -0.27
CA PHE A 88 2.99 14.68 -0.41
C PHE A 88 4.36 15.32 -0.10
N GLY A 89 4.40 16.05 1.01
CA GLY A 89 5.63 16.57 1.63
C GLY A 89 6.61 15.47 2.03
N TRP A 90 7.73 15.86 2.63
CA TRP A 90 8.76 14.91 3.07
C TRP A 90 8.20 13.86 4.02
N GLN A 91 7.25 14.23 4.89
CA GLN A 91 6.58 13.31 5.81
C GLN A 91 5.84 12.20 5.05
N GLY A 92 5.09 12.56 4.01
CA GLY A 92 4.34 11.60 3.19
C GLY A 92 5.25 10.62 2.47
N LYS A 93 6.39 11.10 1.94
CA LYS A 93 7.41 10.26 1.32
C LYS A 93 8.02 9.28 2.32
N THR A 94 8.44 9.78 3.48
CA THR A 94 9.04 8.95 4.53
C THR A 94 8.08 7.86 4.99
N VAL A 95 6.82 8.22 5.28
CA VAL A 95 5.80 7.25 5.71
C VAL A 95 5.56 6.18 4.65
N LEU A 96 5.47 6.56 3.37
CA LEU A 96 5.30 5.59 2.28
C LEU A 96 6.46 4.60 2.19
N ILE A 97 7.70 5.09 2.24
CA ILE A 97 8.89 4.22 2.20
C ILE A 97 8.92 3.29 3.42
N LEU A 98 8.66 3.80 4.62
CA LEU A 98 8.63 2.98 5.84
C LEU A 98 7.57 1.88 5.76
N ILE A 99 6.35 2.20 5.28
CA ILE A 99 5.29 1.21 5.09
C ILE A 99 5.72 0.16 4.06
N GLY A 100 6.29 0.58 2.93
CA GLY A 100 6.80 -0.33 1.91
C GLY A 100 7.87 -1.28 2.46
N THR A 101 8.85 -0.74 3.18
CA THR A 101 9.91 -1.53 3.82
C THR A 101 9.33 -2.52 4.84
N LEU A 102 8.42 -2.08 5.71
CA LEU A 102 7.81 -2.96 6.71
C LEU A 102 7.05 -4.13 6.08
N ILE A 103 6.27 -3.87 5.02
CA ILE A 103 5.54 -4.93 4.30
C ILE A 103 6.52 -5.89 3.61
N CYS A 104 7.53 -5.37 2.92
CA CYS A 104 8.55 -6.20 2.26
C CYS A 104 9.34 -7.05 3.26
N SER A 105 9.73 -6.48 4.41
CA SER A 105 10.39 -7.22 5.49
C SER A 105 9.47 -8.29 6.07
N GLY A 106 8.17 -8.03 6.20
CA GLY A 106 7.19 -9.04 6.61
C GLY A 106 7.19 -10.25 5.65
N TRP A 107 7.13 -10.01 4.35
CA TRP A 107 7.17 -11.10 3.35
C TRP A 107 8.51 -11.80 3.27
N PHE A 108 9.61 -11.08 3.50
CA PHE A 108 10.94 -11.68 3.58
C PHE A 108 11.06 -12.66 4.76
N LEU A 109 10.41 -12.38 5.90
CA LEU A 109 10.40 -13.29 7.06
C LEU A 109 9.43 -14.48 6.90
N VAL A 110 8.47 -14.39 5.98
CA VAL A 110 7.54 -15.48 5.65
C VAL A 110 8.16 -16.48 4.66
N ALA A 111 9.12 -16.03 3.84
CA ALA A 111 9.87 -16.84 2.89
C ALA A 111 10.79 -17.86 3.58
#